data_AF-A0A699XNJ8-F1
#
_entry.id   AF-A0A699XNJ8-F1
#
_cell.length_a   1.000
_cell.length_b   1.000
_cell.length_c   1.000
_cell.angle_alpha   90.00
_cell.angle_beta   90.00
_cell.angle_gamma   90.00
#
_symmetry.space_group_name_H-M   'P 1'
#
loop_
_entity.id
_entity.type
_entity.pdbx_description
1 polymer ?
#
loop_
_entity_poly.entity_id
_entity_poly.type
_entity_poly.pdbx_seq_one_letter_code
_entity_poly.pdbx_strand_id
1 'polypeptide(L)' 'QVKCYNCNGIRHIARNCTQPKRLQNFDYNKGKMLLMQAQENGVALDEEQILFLTGGQDNAIDEDVDEQPVQDLALNVN' A
#
# COMPACT_ATOMS: atom_id res chain seq x y z
N GLN A 1 3.20 12.92 16.14
CA GLN A 1 2.38 13.42 15.01
C GLN A 1 2.02 12.23 14.14
N VAL A 2 0.74 12.01 13.85
CA VAL A 2 0.31 10.81 13.12
C VAL A 2 0.18 11.13 11.63
N LYS A 3 0.77 10.28 10.78
CA LYS A 3 0.76 10.45 9.32
C LYS A 3 -0.33 9.57 8.72
N CYS A 4 -1.14 10.16 7.85
CA CYS A 4 -2.12 9.44 7.06
C CYS A 4 -1.48 8.99 5.75
N TYR A 5 -1.24 7.70 5.59
CA TYR A 5 -0.69 7.15 4.35
C TYR A 5 -1.70 7.17 3.20
N ASN A 6 -3.00 7.21 3.53
CA ASN A 6 -4.06 7.31 2.54
C ASN A 6 -4.03 8.64 1.76
N CYS A 7 -3.85 9.79 2.42
CA CYS A 7 -3.84 11.11 1.75
C CYS A 7 -2.51 11.88 1.87
N ASN A 8 -1.49 11.28 2.49
CA ASN A 8 -0.26 11.94 2.94
C ASN A 8 -0.51 13.11 3.91
N GLY A 9 -1.68 13.13 4.55
CA GLY A 9 -2.08 14.12 5.52
C GLY A 9 -1.39 13.91 6.86
N ILE A 10 -1.47 14.94 7.69
CA ILE A 10 -0.89 14.95 9.04
C ILE A 10 -2.05 15.11 10.03
N ARG A 11 -1.94 14.50 11.23
CA ARG A 11 -2.90 14.54 12.37
C ARG A 11 -3.99 13.46 12.40
N HIS A 12 -4.02 12.55 11.44
CA HIS A 12 -4.96 11.42 11.45
C HIS A 12 -4.32 10.17 10.85
N ILE A 13 -4.81 9.00 11.25
CA ILE A 13 -4.48 7.70 10.61
C ILE A 13 -5.32 7.49 9.35
N ALA A 14 -4.89 6.55 8.50
CA ALA A 14 -5.59 6.17 7.28
C ALA A 14 -7.06 5.80 7.53
N ARG A 15 -7.36 5.14 8.66
CA ARG A 15 -8.72 4.70 9.06
C ARG A 15 -9.70 5.85 9.30
N ASN A 16 -9.19 6.98 9.79
CA ASN A 16 -9.99 8.19 10.04
C ASN A 16 -9.97 9.14 8.84
N CYS A 17 -9.39 8.74 7.71
CA CYS A 17 -9.31 9.56 6.52
C CYS A 17 -10.64 9.53 5.77
N THR A 18 -11.24 10.70 5.57
CA THR A 18 -12.48 10.86 4.78
C THR A 18 -12.23 10.90 3.28
N GLN A 19 -10.97 11.00 2.84
CA GLN A 19 -10.63 10.93 1.43
C GLN A 19 -10.74 9.49 0.95
N PRO A 20 -11.26 9.25 -0.26
CA PRO A 20 -11.31 7.90 -0.83
C PRO A 20 -9.90 7.30 -0.86
N LYS A 21 -9.81 5.97 -0.76
CA LYS A 21 -8.52 5.28 -0.78
C LYS A 21 -7.72 5.75 -1.99
N ARG A 22 -6.47 6.16 -1.78
CA ARG A 22 -5.65 6.77 -2.84
C ARG A 22 -5.69 5.93 -4.10
N LEU A 23 -5.95 6.60 -5.21
CA LEU A 23 -6.11 6.05 -6.57
C LEU A 23 -4.88 5.27 -7.08
N GLN A 24 -3.77 5.28 -6.34
CA GLN A 24 -2.60 4.44 -6.64
C GLN A 24 -3.00 2.98 -6.77
N ASN A 25 -3.90 2.47 -5.93
CA ASN A 25 -4.41 1.11 -6.09
C ASN A 25 -5.30 0.98 -7.34
N PHE A 26 -6.05 1.99 -7.74
CA PHE A 26 -6.90 1.89 -8.94
C PHE A 26 -6.05 1.86 -10.22
N ASP A 27 -5.10 2.78 -10.36
CA ASP A 27 -4.21 2.82 -11.52
C ASP A 27 -3.26 1.60 -11.55
N TYR A 28 -2.78 1.16 -10.38
CA TYR A 28 -1.98 -0.06 -10.23
C TYR A 28 -2.77 -1.33 -10.57
N ASN A 29 -3.98 -1.49 -10.02
CA ASN A 29 -4.85 -2.63 -10.33
C ASN A 29 -5.26 -2.63 -11.79
N LYS A 30 -5.50 -1.46 -12.39
CA LYS A 30 -5.79 -1.33 -13.82
C LYS A 30 -4.59 -1.75 -14.67
N GLY A 31 -3.37 -1.37 -14.29
CA GLY A 31 -2.13 -1.83 -14.93
C GLY A 31 -1.99 -3.35 -14.85
N LYS A 32 -2.21 -3.95 -13.67
CA LYS A 32 -2.16 -5.41 -13.48
C LYS A 32 -3.18 -6.16 -14.32
N MET A 33 -4.42 -5.67 -14.36
CA MET A 33 -5.48 -6.27 -15.20
C MET A 33 -5.12 -6.24 -16.69
N LEU A 34 -4.56 -5.13 -17.18
CA LEU A 34 -4.13 -5.03 -18.59
C LEU A 34 -3.02 -6.02 -18.93
N LEU A 35 -2.04 -6.20 -18.04
CA LEU A 35 -0.94 -7.14 -18.25
C LEU A 35 -1.39 -8.60 -18.17
N MET A 36 -2.29 -8.92 -17.25
CA MET A 36 -2.89 -10.25 -17.15
C MET A 36 -3.70 -10.59 -18.42
N GLN A 37 -4.46 -9.63 -18.95
CA GLN A 37 -5.18 -9.80 -20.21
C GLN A 37 -4.20 -9.95 -21.41
N ALA A 38 -3.08 -9.22 -21.41
CA ALA A 38 -2.06 -9.38 -22.45
C ALA A 38 -1.44 -10.79 -22.41
N GLN A 39 -1.14 -11.30 -21.22
CA GLN A 39 -0.65 -12.68 -21.03
C GLN A 39 -1.66 -13.72 -21.52
N GLU A 40 -2.95 -13.56 -21.18
CA GLU A 40 -4.04 -14.43 -21.66
C GLU A 40 -4.16 -14.41 -23.19
N ASN A 41 -3.92 -13.26 -23.81
CA ASN A 41 -3.87 -13.09 -25.26
C ASN A 41 -2.58 -13.62 -25.90
N GLY A 42 -1.68 -14.25 -25.13
CA GLY A 42 -0.43 -14.84 -25.63
C GLY A 42 0.70 -13.84 -25.85
N VAL A 43 0.58 -12.62 -25.34
CA VAL A 43 1.68 -11.64 -25.37
C VAL A 43 2.76 -12.08 -24.36
N ALA A 44 4.00 -12.18 -24.83
CA ALA A 44 5.14 -12.42 -23.95
C ALA A 44 5.40 -11.17 -23.10
N LEU A 45 5.37 -11.34 -21.78
CA LEU A 45 5.74 -10.30 -20.82
C LEU A 45 7.24 -10.35 -20.55
N ASP A 46 7.86 -9.20 -20.31
CA ASP A 46 9.25 -9.11 -19.87
C ASP A 46 9.39 -9.35 -18.35
N GLU A 47 10.62 -9.40 -17.86
CA GLU A 47 10.92 -9.67 -16.44
C GLU A 47 10.35 -8.61 -15.48
N GLU A 48 10.27 -7.34 -15.90
CA GLU A 48 9.72 -6.25 -15.09
C GLU A 48 8.19 -6.37 -14.99
N GLN A 49 7.52 -6.71 -16.09
CA GLN A 49 6.07 -6.91 -16.13
C GLN A 49 5.66 -8.17 -15.36
N ILE A 50 6.46 -9.24 -15.44
CA ILE A 50 6.30 -10.44 -14.63
C ILE A 50 6.48 -10.08 -13.15
N LEU A 51 7.55 -9.36 -12.79
CA LEU A 51 7.78 -8.90 -11.43
C LEU A 51 6.69 -7.94 -10.95
N PHE A 52 6.08 -7.17 -11.84
CA PHE A 52 4.96 -6.29 -11.50
C PHE A 52 3.69 -7.09 -11.21
N LEU A 53 3.41 -8.16 -11.98
CA LEU A 53 2.28 -9.07 -11.73
C LEU A 53 2.48 -9.91 -10.45
N THR A 54 3.68 -10.45 -10.23
CA THR A 54 4.01 -11.34 -9.09
C THR A 54 4.46 -10.57 -7.84
N GLY A 55 4.98 -9.36 -8.02
CA GLY A 55 5.43 -8.46 -6.97
C GLY A 55 4.24 -7.73 -6.39
N GLY A 56 3.90 -8.10 -5.15
CA GLY A 56 2.83 -7.47 -4.39
C GLY A 56 1.47 -8.05 -4.71
N GLN A 57 1.15 -9.21 -4.14
CA GLN A 57 -0.21 -9.39 -3.64
C GLN A 57 -0.31 -8.60 -2.33
N ASP A 58 -0.57 -7.30 -2.43
CA ASP A 58 -1.19 -6.53 -1.35
C ASP A 58 -2.71 -6.50 -1.56
N ASN A 59 -3.27 -7.63 -1.99
CA ASN A 59 -4.65 -7.97 -1.67
C ASN A 59 -4.67 -8.37 -0.19
N ALA A 60 -4.89 -7.36 0.65
CA ALA A 60 -5.16 -7.42 2.08
C ALA A 60 -3.97 -7.67 3.01
N ILE A 61 -3.28 -6.59 3.36
CA ILE A 61 -3.20 -6.17 4.76
C ILE A 61 -3.58 -4.68 4.80
N ASP A 62 -4.88 -4.41 4.78
CA ASP A 62 -5.43 -3.31 5.59
C ASP A 62 -5.71 -3.87 7.00
N GLU A 63 -4.84 -4.75 7.52
CA GLU A 63 -4.65 -4.77 8.97
C GLU A 63 -3.95 -3.47 9.26
N ASP A 64 -4.74 -2.47 9.64
CA ASP A 64 -4.61 -2.00 11.00
C ASP A 64 -3.19 -2.03 11.57
N VAL A 65 -2.23 -1.34 10.95
CA VAL A 65 -0.99 -1.02 11.65
C VAL A 65 -1.29 0.14 12.59
N ASP A 66 -2.20 -0.11 13.54
CA ASP A 66 -2.30 0.58 14.82
C ASP A 66 -1.69 -0.33 15.91
N GLU A 67 -0.38 -0.57 15.86
CA GLU A 67 0.44 -0.89 17.04
C GLU A 67 1.90 -0.61 16.72
N GLN A 68 2.72 0.05 17.52
CA GLN A 68 2.60 0.95 18.67
C GLN A 68 4.01 1.63 18.73
N PRO A 69 4.23 2.72 19.49
CA PRO A 69 5.52 3.40 19.50
C PRO A 69 6.59 2.42 20.01
N VAL A 70 7.75 2.38 19.35
CA VAL A 70 8.91 1.73 19.96
C VAL A 70 9.11 2.43 21.30
N GLN A 71 8.93 1.67 22.38
CA GLN A 71 9.11 2.13 23.75
C GLN A 71 10.59 2.48 23.90
N ASP A 72 10.95 3.75 23.73
CA ASP A 72 12.25 4.20 24.22
C ASP A 72 12.14 4.34 25.74
N LEU A 73 12.53 3.25 26.39
CA LEU A 73 12.72 3.14 27.81
C LEU A 73 13.89 4.05 28.22
N ALA A 74 13.58 5.23 28.76
CA ALA A 74 14.48 5.92 29.68
C ALA A 74 13.68 6.76 30.68
N LEU A 75 13.14 6.10 31.71
CA LEU A 75 12.94 6.74 33.01
C LEU A 75 14.33 7.06 33.57
N ASN A 76 14.83 8.25 33.25
CA ASN A 76 15.87 8.92 34.02
C ASN A 76 15.13 9.87 34.97
N VAL A 77 14.83 9.35 36.16
CA VAL A 77 14.49 10.17 37.32
C VAL A 77 15.78 10.84 37.76
N ASN A 78 15.81 12.17 37.72
CA ASN A 78 16.79 12.97 38.42
C ASN A 78 16.07 14.10 39.15
#